data_AF-A0A0G4KT02-F1
#
_entry.id   AF-A0A0G4KT02-F1
#
_cell.length_a   1.000
_cell.length_b   1.000
_cell.length_c   1.000
_cell.angle_alpha   90.00
_cell.angle_beta   90.00
_cell.angle_gamma   90.00
#
_symmetry.space_group_name_H-M   'P 1'
#
loop_
_entity.id
_entity.type
_entity.pdbx_description
1 polymer ?
#
loop_
_entity_poly.entity_id
_entity_poly.type
_entity_poly.pdbx_seq_one_letter_code
_entity_poly.pdbx_strand_id
1 'polypeptide(L)'
;MKLSPLRNAARRALAPSRTSCLTSSLAPSLTLLSRNYSSHAPNAKLNLPIDYATTSLLAHSSQTALATTDLPAEARAGPTKKMNLFQAPLYTCMSAIQRAEEELGISVELIDLRTIYPWDKETVFNSVRKTGHCVVVHEAMVNAGTGAEVAAAIQEDPDTFNRLEAPVARVAGWSIHTPLLYERFNVPDVARIYDNIKRVLDY
;
A
#
# COMPACT_ATOMS: atom_id res chain seq x y z
N MET A 1 -64.42 -15.69 32.56
CA MET A 1 -64.19 -16.76 33.57
C MET A 1 -62.80 -17.33 33.32
N LYS A 2 -61.85 -17.40 34.24
CA LYS A 2 -61.72 -16.95 35.63
C LYS A 2 -60.25 -16.59 35.84
N LEU A 3 -60.04 -15.46 36.50
CA LEU A 3 -58.78 -15.00 37.07
C LEU A 3 -58.47 -15.80 38.36
N SER A 4 -57.16 -16.03 38.57
CA SER A 4 -56.40 -15.93 39.83
C SER A 4 -56.71 -16.94 40.97
N PRO A 5 -56.06 -16.91 42.15
CA PRO A 5 -54.72 -16.40 42.57
C PRO A 5 -53.99 -17.38 43.55
N LEU A 6 -52.96 -16.87 44.25
CA LEU A 6 -52.46 -17.22 45.61
C LEU A 6 -51.12 -18.00 45.60
N ARG A 7 -50.11 -17.68 46.42
CA ARG A 7 -49.92 -16.64 47.45
C ARG A 7 -48.42 -16.60 47.83
N ASN A 8 -47.97 -15.42 48.24
CA ASN A 8 -46.74 -15.13 48.97
C ASN A 8 -46.39 -16.13 50.08
N ALA A 9 -45.09 -16.37 50.30
CA ALA A 9 -44.54 -16.44 51.66
C ALA A 9 -43.04 -16.09 51.68
N ALA A 10 -42.69 -15.26 52.64
CA ALA A 10 -41.41 -14.60 52.83
C ALA A 10 -40.34 -15.48 53.51
N ARG A 11 -39.10 -14.95 53.47
CA ARG A 11 -38.00 -15.11 54.46
C ARG A 11 -37.36 -16.49 54.63
N ARG A 12 -36.05 -16.56 54.31
CA ARG A 12 -35.01 -16.81 55.33
C ARG A 12 -33.61 -16.54 54.79
N ALA A 13 -32.89 -15.66 55.49
CA ALA A 13 -31.45 -15.54 55.40
C ALA A 13 -30.79 -16.80 55.94
N LEU A 14 -29.79 -17.33 55.25
CA LEU A 14 -28.79 -18.24 55.80
C LEU A 14 -27.46 -18.03 55.07
N ALA A 15 -26.47 -17.54 55.80
CA ALA A 15 -25.07 -17.62 55.40
C ALA A 15 -24.51 -18.99 55.82
N PRO A 16 -23.52 -19.53 55.08
CA PRO A 16 -22.44 -20.30 55.71
C PRO A 16 -21.08 -19.76 55.21
N SER A 17 -20.28 -19.20 56.11
CA SER A 17 -19.17 -19.86 56.81
C SER A 17 -17.89 -19.97 55.98
N ARG A 18 -16.88 -19.21 56.42
CA ARG A 18 -15.49 -19.26 55.96
C ARG A 18 -14.96 -20.69 56.04
N THR A 19 -14.39 -21.17 54.94
CA THR A 19 -13.46 -22.29 54.96
C THR A 19 -12.22 -21.87 54.19
N SER A 20 -11.15 -21.68 54.95
CA SER A 20 -9.80 -21.41 54.47
C SER A 20 -9.07 -22.72 54.19
N CYS A 21 -8.58 -22.93 52.98
CA CYS A 21 -7.31 -23.65 52.79
C CYS A 21 -6.73 -23.31 51.41
N LEU A 22 -5.42 -23.07 51.41
CA LEU A 22 -4.63 -22.48 50.33
C LEU A 22 -3.97 -23.54 49.44
N THR A 23 -3.58 -23.07 48.25
CA THR A 23 -2.39 -23.39 47.42
C THR A 23 -2.47 -24.31 46.19
N SER A 24 -1.77 -23.79 45.16
CA SER A 24 -1.30 -24.34 43.88
C SER A 24 -2.29 -24.25 42.70
N SER A 25 -1.94 -23.77 41.50
CA SER A 25 -0.80 -22.98 41.00
C SER A 25 -1.09 -22.66 39.52
N LEU A 26 -0.81 -21.42 39.12
CA LEU A 26 -0.54 -20.96 37.74
C LEU A 26 -1.68 -21.05 36.71
N ALA A 27 -2.64 -20.14 36.81
CA ALA A 27 -3.21 -19.54 35.60
C ALA A 27 -2.28 -18.40 35.18
N PRO A 28 -1.81 -18.30 33.92
CA PRO A 28 -1.10 -17.12 33.49
C PRO A 28 -2.11 -15.97 33.61
N SER A 29 -1.82 -14.99 34.46
CA SER A 29 -2.55 -13.75 34.46
C SER A 29 -2.45 -13.20 33.05
N LEU A 30 -3.55 -13.23 32.30
CA LEU A 30 -3.72 -12.34 31.17
C LEU A 30 -3.69 -10.94 31.75
N THR A 31 -2.49 -10.40 31.92
CA THR A 31 -2.29 -8.96 32.00
C THR A 31 -2.92 -8.45 30.72
N LEU A 32 -4.13 -7.93 30.82
CA LEU A 32 -4.66 -6.96 29.89
C LEU A 32 -3.56 -5.89 29.82
N LEU A 33 -2.68 -6.00 28.83
CA LEU A 33 -1.91 -4.87 28.34
C LEU A 33 -3.00 -3.89 27.93
N SER A 34 -3.33 -2.97 28.84
CA SER A 34 -4.09 -1.79 28.45
C SER A 34 -3.31 -1.25 27.28
N ARG A 35 -3.94 -1.24 26.10
CA ARG A 35 -3.44 -0.40 25.02
C ARG A 35 -3.50 1.00 25.58
N ASN A 36 -2.37 1.45 26.13
CA ASN A 36 -2.17 2.83 26.49
C ASN A 36 -2.20 3.53 25.15
N TYR A 37 -3.36 4.06 24.78
CA TYR A 37 -3.43 5.14 23.80
C TYR A 37 -2.33 6.12 24.20
N SER A 38 -1.55 6.59 23.22
CA SER A 38 -0.42 7.48 23.48
C SER A 38 -0.89 8.68 24.28
N SER A 39 -0.72 8.65 25.59
CA SER A 39 -0.80 9.85 26.40
C SER A 39 0.38 10.71 25.97
N HIS A 40 0.11 11.95 25.58
CA HIS A 40 1.18 12.90 25.31
C HIS A 40 2.08 13.00 26.56
N ALA A 41 3.40 13.08 26.35
CA ALA A 41 4.32 13.25 27.47
C ALA A 41 3.97 14.54 28.24
N PRO A 42 4.03 14.53 29.58
CA PRO A 42 3.84 15.76 30.35
C PRO A 42 4.89 16.78 29.86
N ASN A 43 4.43 17.93 29.35
CA ASN A 43 5.17 19.01 28.67
C ASN A 43 5.31 18.94 27.13
N ALA A 44 4.53 18.12 26.41
CA ALA A 44 4.50 18.16 24.96
C ALA A 44 4.02 19.53 24.42
N LYS A 45 4.91 20.30 23.77
CA LYS A 45 4.57 21.54 23.07
C LYS A 45 4.07 21.20 21.66
N LEU A 46 2.86 21.64 21.32
CA LEU A 46 2.14 21.28 20.09
C LEU A 46 2.80 21.76 18.77
N ASN A 47 3.86 22.56 18.83
CA ASN A 47 4.41 23.28 17.66
C ASN A 47 5.94 23.13 17.50
N LEU A 48 6.53 22.00 17.88
CA LEU A 48 7.89 21.68 17.43
C LEU A 48 7.81 21.03 16.03
N PRO A 49 8.78 21.27 15.13
CA PRO A 49 8.89 20.46 13.93
C PRO A 49 9.00 19.00 14.34
N ILE A 50 8.06 18.18 13.86
CA ILE A 50 7.98 16.76 14.21
C ILE A 50 9.22 16.09 13.66
N ASP A 51 10.07 15.62 14.55
CA ASP A 51 11.15 14.72 14.20
C ASP A 51 10.56 13.32 14.00
N TYR A 52 10.37 12.98 12.72
CA TYR A 52 9.79 11.71 12.30
C TYR A 52 10.66 10.51 12.69
N ALA A 53 11.95 10.71 13.02
CA ALA A 53 12.84 9.63 13.46
C ALA A 53 12.58 9.21 14.92
N THR A 54 12.09 10.12 15.76
CA THR A 54 11.94 9.90 17.21
C THR A 54 10.50 9.62 17.64
N THR A 55 9.52 9.93 16.78
CA THR A 55 8.11 9.70 17.08
C THR A 55 7.75 8.22 16.92
N SER A 56 7.47 7.51 18.02
CA SER A 56 7.22 6.05 18.01
C SER A 56 6.13 5.56 17.06
N LEU A 57 5.12 6.39 16.76
CA LEU A 57 4.05 6.09 15.79
C LEU A 57 4.41 6.37 14.33
N LEU A 58 5.41 7.22 14.07
CA LEU A 58 5.78 7.65 12.71
C LEU A 58 7.19 7.19 12.30
N ALA A 59 8.00 6.72 13.25
CA ALA A 59 9.35 6.18 13.07
C ALA A 59 9.33 4.74 12.54
N HIS A 60 8.59 4.50 11.44
CA HIS A 60 8.57 3.23 10.74
C HIS A 60 9.84 3.06 9.88
N SER A 61 10.98 2.97 10.55
CA SER A 61 12.21 2.51 9.91
C SER A 61 12.23 0.97 9.90
N SER A 62 12.94 0.38 8.93
CA SER A 62 13.17 -1.07 8.92
C SER A 62 13.84 -1.55 10.22
N GLN A 63 14.68 -0.73 10.85
CA GLN A 63 15.35 -1.07 12.12
C GLN A 63 14.35 -1.12 13.29
N THR A 64 13.36 -0.22 13.31
CA THR A 64 12.29 -0.21 14.31
C THR A 64 11.43 -1.46 14.21
N ALA A 65 11.11 -1.89 12.98
CA ALA A 65 10.36 -3.13 12.75
C ALA A 65 11.13 -4.36 13.28
N LEU A 66 12.44 -4.43 13.02
CA LEU A 66 13.31 -5.53 13.44
C LEU A 66 13.49 -5.62 14.98
N ALA A 67 13.29 -4.52 15.69
CA ALA A 67 13.30 -4.50 17.17
C ALA A 67 12.06 -5.17 17.78
N THR A 68 11.02 -5.43 16.98
CA THR A 68 9.77 -6.05 17.45
C THR A 68 9.99 -7.55 17.70
N THR A 69 9.65 -8.02 18.90
CA THR A 69 9.79 -9.43 19.30
C THR A 69 8.83 -10.36 18.57
N ASP A 70 7.78 -9.82 17.96
CA ASP A 70 6.73 -10.57 17.25
C ASP A 70 7.21 -11.14 15.90
N LEU A 71 8.33 -10.63 15.36
CA LEU A 71 8.91 -11.16 14.14
C LEU A 71 9.77 -12.41 14.41
N PRO A 72 9.66 -13.47 13.60
CA PRO A 72 10.51 -14.65 13.72
C PRO A 72 11.99 -14.28 13.54
N ALA A 73 12.90 -14.99 14.21
CA ALA A 73 14.33 -14.69 14.21
C ALA A 73 14.94 -14.69 12.79
N GLU A 74 14.42 -15.53 11.90
CA GLU A 74 14.80 -15.60 10.49
C GLU A 74 14.49 -14.31 9.73
N ALA A 75 13.29 -13.73 9.96
CA ALA A 75 12.90 -12.46 9.36
C ALA A 75 13.70 -11.27 9.94
N ARG A 76 14.23 -11.41 11.15
CA ARG A 76 15.07 -10.38 11.80
C ARG A 76 16.51 -10.35 11.28
N ALA A 77 17.05 -11.50 10.86
CA ALA A 77 18.40 -11.62 10.32
C ALA A 77 18.46 -11.53 8.78
N GLY A 78 17.30 -11.53 8.11
CA GLY A 78 17.21 -11.49 6.65
C GLY A 78 17.61 -10.15 6.02
N PRO A 79 17.95 -10.14 4.72
CA PRO A 79 18.21 -8.91 3.99
C PRO A 79 16.92 -8.09 3.83
N THR A 80 16.85 -6.94 4.51
CA THR A 80 15.69 -6.05 4.41
C THR A 80 15.79 -5.17 3.17
N LYS A 81 14.96 -5.44 2.15
CA LYS A 81 14.79 -4.53 1.00
C LYS A 81 13.74 -3.48 1.37
N LYS A 82 14.15 -2.21 1.44
CA LYS A 82 13.21 -1.08 1.49
C LYS A 82 12.67 -0.87 0.08
N MET A 83 11.40 -1.20 -0.14
CA MET A 83 10.72 -0.92 -1.40
C MET A 83 9.60 0.07 -1.10
N ASN A 84 9.65 1.24 -1.73
CA ASN A 84 8.49 2.13 -1.73
C ASN A 84 7.43 1.49 -2.63
N LEU A 85 6.20 1.31 -2.13
CA LEU A 85 5.12 0.70 -2.91
C LEU A 85 4.86 1.48 -4.22
N PHE A 86 5.02 2.80 -4.23
CA PHE A 86 4.87 3.60 -5.45
C PHE A 86 5.95 3.34 -6.52
N GLN A 87 7.06 2.69 -6.14
CA GLN A 87 8.19 2.38 -7.03
C GLN A 87 8.25 0.91 -7.44
N ALA A 88 7.34 0.06 -6.92
CA ALA A 88 7.28 -1.35 -7.29
C ALA A 88 7.18 -1.59 -8.82
N PRO A 89 6.35 -0.86 -9.59
CA PRO A 89 6.26 -1.09 -11.04
C PRO A 89 7.53 -0.67 -11.78
N LEU A 90 8.40 0.17 -11.20
CA LEU A 90 9.64 0.63 -11.85
C LEU A 90 10.56 -0.55 -12.20
N TYR A 91 10.72 -1.51 -11.29
CA TYR A 91 11.56 -2.69 -11.54
C TYR A 91 10.99 -3.59 -12.63
N THR A 92 9.67 -3.73 -12.68
CA THR A 92 8.96 -4.46 -13.74
C THR A 92 9.14 -3.77 -15.09
N CYS A 93 9.06 -2.43 -15.12
CA CYS A 93 9.34 -1.63 -16.32
C CYS A 93 10.79 -1.80 -16.79
N MET A 94 11.78 -1.70 -15.90
CA MET A 94 13.19 -1.90 -16.28
C MET A 94 13.43 -3.28 -16.89
N SER A 95 12.82 -4.32 -16.32
CA SER A 95 12.94 -5.70 -16.83
C SER A 95 12.25 -5.86 -18.19
N ALA A 96 11.11 -5.18 -18.40
CA ALA A 96 10.40 -5.21 -19.68
C ALA A 96 11.16 -4.44 -20.77
N ILE A 97 11.71 -3.28 -20.41
CA ILE A 97 12.54 -2.45 -21.30
C ILE A 97 13.77 -3.23 -21.75
N GLN A 98 14.51 -3.83 -20.81
CA GLN A 98 15.69 -4.63 -21.15
C GLN A 98 15.37 -5.70 -22.22
N ARG A 99 14.26 -6.44 -22.04
CA ARG A 99 13.82 -7.43 -23.02
C ARG A 99 13.43 -6.81 -24.36
N ALA A 100 12.75 -5.67 -24.34
CA ALA A 100 12.36 -4.95 -25.55
C ALA A 100 13.59 -4.42 -26.31
N GLU A 101 14.61 -3.92 -25.64
CA GLU A 101 15.86 -3.48 -26.25
C GLU A 101 16.63 -4.67 -26.87
N GLU A 102 16.70 -5.80 -26.16
CA GLU A 102 17.36 -7.02 -26.64
C GLU A 102 16.66 -7.65 -27.86
N GLU A 103 15.32 -7.72 -27.85
CA GLU A 103 14.55 -8.44 -28.88
C GLU A 103 14.11 -7.57 -30.06
N LEU A 104 13.75 -6.30 -29.82
CA LEU A 104 13.23 -5.39 -30.84
C LEU A 104 14.29 -4.38 -31.32
N GLY A 105 15.43 -4.24 -30.63
CA GLY A 105 16.47 -3.29 -30.98
C GLY A 105 16.06 -1.83 -30.81
N ILE A 106 15.09 -1.56 -29.95
CA ILE A 106 14.57 -0.21 -29.67
C ILE A 106 15.36 0.47 -28.55
N SER A 107 15.14 1.77 -28.36
CA SER A 107 15.64 2.51 -27.20
C SER A 107 14.47 3.15 -26.47
N VAL A 108 14.35 2.88 -25.17
CA VAL A 108 13.20 3.34 -24.37
C VAL A 108 13.64 4.32 -23.29
N GLU A 109 12.99 5.49 -23.23
CA GLU A 109 13.19 6.44 -22.15
C GLU A 109 12.29 6.07 -20.95
N LEU A 110 12.91 5.68 -19.84
CA LEU A 110 12.19 5.40 -18.59
C LEU A 110 12.13 6.63 -17.70
N ILE A 111 10.92 7.14 -17.46
CA ILE A 111 10.67 8.28 -16.58
C ILE A 111 9.96 7.81 -15.32
N ASP A 112 10.55 8.12 -14.17
CA ASP A 112 9.92 7.97 -12.86
C ASP A 112 9.36 9.32 -12.40
N LEU A 113 8.03 9.41 -12.30
CA LEU A 113 7.34 10.66 -11.94
C LEU A 113 7.66 11.14 -10.52
N ARG A 114 7.91 10.22 -9.57
CA ARG A 114 8.09 10.45 -8.12
C ARG A 114 6.94 11.14 -7.37
N THR A 115 6.40 12.23 -7.91
CA THR A 115 5.30 13.03 -7.37
C THR A 115 4.08 12.88 -8.26
N ILE A 116 2.94 12.48 -7.68
CA ILE A 116 1.67 12.32 -8.41
C ILE A 116 0.96 13.67 -8.60
N TYR A 117 1.05 14.55 -7.59
CA TYR A 117 0.42 15.86 -7.65
C TYR A 117 1.16 16.88 -6.78
N PRO A 118 1.58 18.04 -7.33
CA PRO A 118 1.71 18.33 -8.76
C PRO A 118 2.80 17.46 -9.40
N TRP A 119 2.52 16.83 -10.53
CA TRP A 119 3.51 16.02 -11.26
C TRP A 119 4.24 16.85 -12.31
N ASP A 120 5.45 16.41 -12.67
CA ASP A 120 6.32 17.10 -13.63
C ASP A 120 5.85 16.85 -15.08
N LYS A 121 4.94 17.71 -15.55
CA LYS A 121 4.39 17.66 -16.91
C LYS A 121 5.45 17.97 -17.97
N GLU A 122 6.35 18.90 -17.69
CA GLU A 122 7.32 19.40 -18.66
C GLU A 122 8.29 18.30 -19.10
N THR A 123 8.83 17.56 -18.13
CA THR A 123 9.74 16.44 -18.42
C THR A 123 9.07 15.36 -19.27
N VAL A 124 7.83 14.99 -18.95
CA VAL A 124 7.08 13.99 -19.72
C VAL A 124 6.76 14.48 -21.12
N PHE A 125 6.25 15.70 -21.27
CA PHE A 125 5.90 16.25 -22.58
C PHE A 125 7.12 16.36 -23.49
N ASN A 126 8.26 16.79 -22.95
CA ASN A 126 9.50 16.86 -23.73
C ASN A 126 9.97 15.48 -24.22
N SER A 127 9.87 14.44 -23.38
CA SER A 127 10.19 13.06 -23.78
C SER A 127 9.21 12.51 -24.81
N VAL A 128 7.90 12.74 -24.64
CA VAL A 128 6.87 12.30 -25.59
C VAL A 128 7.04 13.01 -26.94
N ARG A 129 7.34 14.31 -26.97
CA ARG A 129 7.62 15.05 -28.22
C ARG A 129 8.86 14.53 -28.93
N LYS A 130 9.84 14.00 -28.20
CA LYS A 130 11.06 13.40 -28.75
C LYS A 130 10.82 12.00 -29.31
N THR A 131 10.01 11.19 -28.64
CA THR A 131 9.85 9.75 -28.94
C THR A 131 8.61 9.44 -29.79
N GLY A 132 7.59 10.30 -29.78
CA GLY A 132 6.31 10.11 -30.47
C GLY A 132 5.39 9.06 -29.84
N HIS A 133 5.85 8.35 -28.81
CA HIS A 133 5.15 7.21 -28.21
C HIS A 133 5.14 7.33 -26.68
N CYS A 134 4.07 6.86 -26.04
CA CYS A 134 3.98 6.90 -24.59
C CYS A 134 3.26 5.68 -24.03
N VAL A 135 3.88 5.03 -23.04
CA VAL A 135 3.29 3.94 -22.26
C VAL A 135 3.33 4.33 -20.79
N VAL A 136 2.16 4.46 -20.17
CA VAL A 136 2.04 4.78 -18.74
C VAL A 136 1.75 3.51 -17.96
N VAL A 137 2.58 3.21 -16.96
CA VAL A 137 2.47 2.01 -16.13
C VAL A 137 2.17 2.39 -14.68
N HIS A 138 1.14 1.79 -14.08
CA HIS A 138 0.86 1.93 -12.65
C HIS A 138 0.09 0.74 -12.08
N GLU A 139 0.17 0.50 -10.77
CA GLU A 139 -0.48 -0.69 -10.16
C GLU A 139 -1.97 -0.48 -9.85
N ALA A 140 -2.40 0.77 -9.67
CA ALA A 140 -3.79 1.10 -9.41
C ALA A 140 -4.71 0.70 -10.57
N MET A 141 -6.02 0.67 -10.31
CA MET A 141 -7.04 0.33 -11.30
C MET A 141 -6.93 1.23 -12.55
N VAL A 142 -7.11 0.65 -13.73
CA VAL A 142 -7.05 1.37 -15.01
C VAL A 142 -8.07 2.50 -15.14
N ASN A 143 -9.21 2.38 -14.45
CA ASN A 143 -10.26 3.40 -14.44
C ASN A 143 -9.97 4.42 -13.34
N ALA A 144 -10.04 5.71 -13.69
CA ALA A 144 -9.79 6.83 -12.77
C ALA A 144 -8.44 6.75 -12.03
N GLY A 145 -7.45 6.04 -12.58
CA GLY A 145 -6.09 5.98 -12.05
C GLY A 145 -5.21 7.12 -12.56
N THR A 146 -4.01 7.25 -11.99
CA THR A 146 -3.02 8.28 -12.38
C THR A 146 -2.70 8.26 -13.87
N GLY A 147 -2.71 7.08 -14.50
CA GLY A 147 -2.46 6.98 -15.94
C GLY A 147 -3.55 7.62 -16.81
N ALA A 148 -4.78 7.77 -16.30
CA ALA A 148 -5.83 8.49 -17.01
C ALA A 148 -5.53 10.00 -17.08
N GLU A 149 -5.10 10.58 -15.95
CA GLU A 149 -4.73 12.00 -15.85
C GLU A 149 -3.53 12.32 -16.76
N VAL A 150 -2.49 11.47 -16.73
CA VAL A 150 -1.31 11.66 -17.57
C VAL A 150 -1.66 11.56 -19.06
N ALA A 151 -2.44 10.55 -19.45
CA ALA A 151 -2.85 10.39 -20.85
C ALA A 151 -3.72 11.55 -21.36
N ALA A 152 -4.67 12.02 -20.53
CA ALA A 152 -5.49 13.18 -20.86
C ALA A 152 -4.64 14.45 -21.02
N ALA A 153 -3.74 14.72 -20.07
CA ALA A 153 -2.87 15.89 -20.13
C ALA A 153 -1.95 15.90 -21.36
N ILE A 154 -1.44 14.73 -21.77
CA ILE A 154 -0.63 14.58 -23.00
C ILE A 154 -1.46 14.90 -24.24
N GLN A 155 -2.72 14.45 -24.28
CA GLN A 155 -3.62 14.69 -25.41
C GLN A 155 -4.15 16.13 -25.47
N GLU A 156 -4.32 16.80 -24.34
CA GLU A 156 -4.79 18.19 -24.26
C GLU A 156 -3.72 19.20 -24.71
N ASP A 157 -2.44 18.88 -24.55
CA ASP A 157 -1.34 19.76 -24.95
C ASP A 157 -1.17 19.77 -26.49
N PRO A 158 -1.38 20.91 -27.17
CA PRO A 158 -1.35 20.97 -28.64
C PRO A 158 0.00 20.58 -29.25
N ASP A 159 1.10 20.97 -28.60
CA ASP A 159 2.46 20.70 -29.08
C ASP A 159 2.81 19.22 -28.97
N THR A 160 2.33 18.54 -27.93
CA THR A 160 2.54 17.11 -27.71
C THR A 160 1.60 16.26 -28.55
N PHE A 161 0.32 16.64 -28.66
CA PHE A 161 -0.67 15.90 -29.43
C PHE A 161 -0.26 15.75 -30.91
N ASN A 162 0.25 16.81 -31.53
CA ASN A 162 0.69 16.79 -32.92
C ASN A 162 1.95 15.91 -33.16
N ARG A 163 2.64 15.49 -32.10
CA ARG A 163 3.85 14.66 -32.17
C ARG A 163 3.56 13.18 -31.87
N LEU A 164 2.38 12.83 -31.38
CA LEU A 164 2.02 11.44 -31.10
C LEU A 164 1.87 10.65 -32.39
N GLU A 165 2.64 9.57 -32.52
CA GLU A 165 2.57 8.61 -33.62
C GLU A 165 1.57 7.48 -33.31
N ALA A 166 1.41 7.17 -32.02
CA ALA A 166 0.48 6.15 -31.52
C ALA A 166 -0.34 6.68 -30.33
N PRO A 167 -1.53 6.11 -30.06
CA PRO A 167 -2.30 6.46 -28.88
C PRO A 167 -1.54 6.11 -27.58
N VAL A 168 -1.64 6.96 -26.57
CA VAL A 168 -1.03 6.73 -25.25
C VAL A 168 -1.56 5.42 -24.65
N ALA A 169 -0.69 4.43 -24.49
CA ALA A 169 -1.05 3.15 -23.89
C ALA A 169 -1.00 3.25 -22.36
N ARG A 170 -1.95 2.59 -21.69
CA ARG A 170 -2.04 2.56 -20.22
C ARG A 170 -2.02 1.12 -19.75
N VAL A 171 -0.96 0.75 -19.03
CA VAL A 171 -0.78 -0.59 -18.48
C VAL A 171 -1.00 -0.53 -16.97
N ALA A 172 -2.21 -0.90 -16.54
CA ALA A 172 -2.66 -0.67 -15.18
C ALA A 172 -3.39 -1.87 -14.57
N GLY A 173 -3.53 -1.91 -13.24
CA GLY A 173 -4.31 -2.94 -12.57
C GLY A 173 -5.72 -3.07 -13.17
N TRP A 174 -6.27 -4.29 -13.20
CA TRP A 174 -7.62 -4.48 -13.74
C TRP A 174 -8.65 -3.72 -12.88
N SER A 175 -9.81 -3.42 -13.45
CA SER A 175 -10.91 -2.72 -12.76
C SER A 175 -11.66 -3.64 -11.78
N ILE A 176 -10.93 -4.36 -10.95
CA ILE A 176 -11.44 -5.24 -9.89
C ILE A 176 -10.87 -4.81 -8.54
N HIS A 177 -11.56 -5.17 -7.46
CA HIS A 177 -10.97 -5.08 -6.14
C HIS A 177 -9.77 -6.02 -6.03
N THR A 178 -8.70 -5.59 -5.36
CA THR A 178 -7.45 -6.35 -5.26
C THR A 178 -7.71 -7.76 -4.69
N PRO A 179 -7.51 -8.82 -5.49
CA PRO A 179 -7.77 -10.18 -5.05
C PRO A 179 -6.59 -10.72 -4.26
N LEU A 180 -6.85 -11.47 -3.19
CA LEU A 180 -5.79 -12.07 -2.36
C LEU A 180 -5.03 -13.18 -3.11
N LEU A 181 -5.74 -14.19 -3.62
CA LEU A 181 -5.11 -15.33 -4.29
C LEU A 181 -4.58 -14.99 -5.69
N TYR A 182 -5.21 -14.00 -6.34
CA TYR A 182 -4.93 -13.64 -7.74
C TYR A 182 -4.20 -12.29 -7.87
N GLU A 183 -3.60 -11.78 -6.79
CA GLU A 183 -2.95 -10.47 -6.77
C GLU A 183 -1.95 -10.29 -7.90
N ARG A 184 -1.13 -11.32 -8.13
CA ARG A 184 -0.11 -11.36 -9.19
C ARG A 184 -0.66 -11.19 -10.60
N PHE A 185 -1.90 -11.60 -10.84
CA PHE A 185 -2.56 -11.44 -12.15
C PHE A 185 -3.22 -10.06 -12.30
N ASN A 186 -3.44 -9.36 -11.19
CA ASN A 186 -4.01 -8.03 -11.19
C ASN A 186 -2.95 -6.96 -11.48
N VAL A 187 -1.80 -7.05 -10.81
CA VAL A 187 -0.67 -6.12 -10.97
C VAL A 187 -0.07 -6.26 -12.39
N PRO A 188 0.35 -5.16 -13.05
CA PRO A 188 1.06 -5.23 -14.33
C PRO A 188 2.32 -6.10 -14.25
N ASP A 189 2.35 -7.17 -15.03
CA ASP A 189 3.52 -8.03 -15.20
C ASP A 189 4.42 -7.54 -16.35
N VAL A 190 5.68 -8.00 -16.36
CA VAL A 190 6.70 -7.71 -17.37
C VAL A 190 6.20 -8.03 -18.78
N ALA A 191 5.55 -9.19 -18.95
CA ALA A 191 5.01 -9.60 -20.24
C ALA A 191 3.95 -8.60 -20.75
N ARG A 192 3.06 -8.14 -19.87
CA ARG A 192 2.00 -7.20 -20.25
C ARG A 192 2.56 -5.84 -20.64
N ILE A 193 3.62 -5.39 -19.99
CA ILE A 193 4.30 -4.14 -20.36
C ILE A 193 4.97 -4.29 -21.73
N TYR A 194 5.72 -5.38 -21.94
CA TYR A 194 6.38 -5.69 -23.21
C TYR A 194 5.38 -5.77 -24.38
N ASP A 195 4.27 -6.48 -24.20
CA ASP A 195 3.23 -6.61 -25.23
C ASP A 195 2.62 -5.24 -25.61
N ASN A 196 2.47 -4.34 -24.64
CA ASN A 196 1.98 -2.99 -24.90
C ASN A 196 3.02 -2.12 -25.60
N ILE A 197 4.31 -2.25 -25.27
CA ILE A 197 5.39 -1.58 -26.02
C ILE A 197 5.34 -2.01 -27.49
N LYS A 198 5.26 -3.31 -27.74
CA LYS A 198 5.15 -3.85 -29.10
C LYS A 198 3.92 -3.32 -29.83
N ARG A 199 2.75 -3.36 -29.17
CA ARG A 199 1.49 -2.85 -29.74
C ARG A 199 1.55 -1.37 -30.11
N VAL A 200 2.25 -0.57 -29.33
CA VAL A 200 2.40 0.88 -29.57
C VAL A 200 3.33 1.15 -30.76
N LEU A 201 4.36 0.32 -30.95
CA LEU A 201 5.27 0.44 -32.10
C LEU A 201 4.65 -0.06 -33.41
N ASP A 202 3.69 -0.99 -33.35
CA ASP A 202 3.03 -1.57 -34.53
C ASP A 202 1.88 -0.70 -35.09
N TYR A 203 1.61 0.49 -34.53
CA TYR A 203 0.49 1.35 -34.90
C TYR A 203 0.72 2.13 -36.20
#